data_AF-A0A0D2B2R6-F1
#
_entry.id   AF-A0A0D2B2R6-F1
#
_cell.length_a   1.000
_cell.length_b   1.000
_cell.length_c   1.000
_cell.angle_alpha   90.00
_cell.angle_beta   90.00
_cell.angle_gamma   90.00
#
_symmetry.space_group_name_H-M   'P 1'
#
loop_
_entity.id
_entity.type
_entity.pdbx_description
1 polymer ?
#
loop_
_entity_poly.entity_id
_entity_poly.type
_entity_poly.pdbx_seq_one_letter_code
_entity_poly.pdbx_strand_id
1 'polypeptide(L)'
;MFSFLGGSSSLLAARHDPTKERPAPPYPTPVSFPRLESFREAPHAWTEGSAPDLFKHYSRIRKLSDVSTQHLAALNVSLRDISHDFDDFFSTNELAHAFVPPASWLEPSAAPSSALPALPGQSRVLSNGRPFPSQQDFSIRSKELRHTNEDAYRALTRTPHNGQPPARLAHFRRFWEALDNMNYYWDTSCDEYIPEGSVSQSDNGRARKEESSEDADEAVVDTDEPRKRVRPNPQPDTSGAGFELPVGPAPPSGELLLDIRPPKVPGSAEKPPGTYRGNRIGNGAGMPESYRTDAARAFVEPIAWSFGFTMAAHRKPPVLEIKSLLVPIKLSGTVWRPPNEREKARAGCLQGPVLGISCRSETEFAEGKADPVLDVLRELGAMLCLAQERAREGRTERKPGENRWWTSVPRWGGGPGGEMGEAITSSDDDIEPGGEEKTAPNSETKARANTRGTSSKRKQAIINAWKTLRVGSGYWDPRVDYAAVGKPPGSKWDEIYLVSSLNHHISILRLRVHDDYIHYLLTGDCPKQVTDPEWSTPVLSRSRWFDLFTPEDRLEAFRLLWGIMGYLARVD
;
A
#
# COMPACT_ATOMS: atom_id res chain seq x y z
N MET A 1 -5.38 -16.39 -18.38
CA MET A 1 -6.32 -16.73 -17.29
C MET A 1 -6.35 -15.54 -16.35
N PHE A 2 -7.52 -15.10 -15.91
CA PHE A 2 -7.66 -13.90 -15.09
C PHE A 2 -7.46 -14.24 -13.62
N SER A 3 -6.41 -13.71 -12.98
CA SER A 3 -6.26 -13.78 -11.52
C SER A 3 -6.92 -12.56 -10.89
N PHE A 4 -8.23 -12.64 -10.63
CA PHE A 4 -8.97 -11.63 -9.88
C PHE A 4 -8.66 -11.76 -8.38
N LEU A 5 -7.48 -11.31 -7.97
CA LEU A 5 -7.08 -11.30 -6.56
C LEU A 5 -7.66 -10.10 -5.81
N GLY A 6 -8.62 -10.38 -4.93
CA GLY A 6 -8.88 -9.66 -3.68
C GLY A 6 -9.30 -8.19 -3.77
N GLY A 7 -10.59 -7.92 -3.58
CA GLY A 7 -11.10 -6.56 -3.38
C GLY A 7 -12.55 -6.40 -3.82
N SER A 8 -13.51 -6.83 -3.00
CA SER A 8 -14.91 -6.44 -3.21
C SER A 8 -15.13 -5.03 -2.66
N SER A 9 -14.72 -4.04 -3.45
CA SER A 9 -15.14 -2.65 -3.30
C SER A 9 -16.67 -2.62 -3.37
N SER A 10 -17.32 -2.49 -2.22
CA SER A 10 -18.78 -2.47 -2.14
C SER A 10 -19.28 -1.09 -2.56
N LEU A 11 -19.36 -0.86 -3.88
CA LEU A 11 -19.79 0.36 -4.57
C LEU A 11 -20.80 1.19 -3.74
N LEU A 12 -20.39 2.35 -3.27
CA LEU A 12 -21.24 3.24 -2.46
C LEU A 12 -22.19 4.10 -3.31
N ALA A 13 -21.90 4.26 -4.60
CA ALA A 13 -22.67 5.01 -5.58
C ALA A 13 -24.20 4.85 -5.43
N ALA A 14 -24.90 5.98 -5.35
CA ALA A 14 -26.35 6.11 -5.20
C ALA A 14 -26.98 5.42 -3.96
N ARG A 15 -26.21 4.99 -2.96
CA ARG A 15 -26.77 4.55 -1.65
C ARG A 15 -27.29 5.69 -0.78
N HIS A 16 -26.82 6.91 -1.03
CA HIS A 16 -27.19 8.11 -0.29
C HIS A 16 -27.73 9.15 -1.26
N ASP A 17 -28.96 9.58 -1.02
CA ASP A 17 -29.59 10.72 -1.68
C ASP A 17 -29.09 12.02 -1.01
N PRO A 18 -28.42 12.93 -1.72
CA PRO A 18 -27.90 14.16 -1.14
C PRO A 18 -29.01 15.14 -0.72
N THR A 19 -30.22 15.03 -1.27
CA THR A 19 -31.34 15.93 -0.91
C THR A 19 -31.99 15.55 0.42
N LYS A 20 -31.75 14.33 0.92
CA LYS A 20 -32.38 13.79 2.13
C LYS A 20 -31.62 14.17 3.39
N GLU A 21 -32.34 14.76 4.34
CA GLU A 21 -31.80 15.06 5.67
C GLU A 21 -31.40 13.82 6.47
N ARG A 22 -30.28 13.96 7.18
CA ARG A 22 -29.66 12.95 8.03
C ARG A 22 -28.84 13.60 9.14
N PRO A 23 -28.43 12.86 10.19
CA PRO A 23 -27.52 13.40 11.22
C PRO A 23 -26.22 13.90 10.60
N ALA A 24 -25.71 15.04 11.08
CA ALA A 24 -24.56 15.69 10.45
C ALA A 24 -23.26 14.85 10.53
N PRO A 25 -22.50 14.72 9.42
CA PRO A 25 -21.14 14.19 9.47
C PRO A 25 -20.21 15.19 10.18
N PRO A 26 -19.04 14.76 10.69
CA PRO A 26 -18.03 15.70 11.16
C PRO A 26 -17.64 16.70 10.06
N TYR A 27 -17.14 17.87 10.47
CA TYR A 27 -16.68 18.89 9.52
C TYR A 27 -15.63 18.36 8.52
N PRO A 28 -15.53 18.96 7.31
CA PRO A 28 -14.53 18.57 6.31
C PRO A 28 -13.11 18.53 6.88
N THR A 29 -12.33 17.51 6.52
CA THR A 29 -10.91 17.44 6.89
C THR A 29 -10.12 18.40 6.00
N PRO A 30 -9.36 19.35 6.57
CA PRO A 30 -8.60 20.32 5.78
C PRO A 30 -7.48 19.63 4.99
N VAL A 31 -7.38 19.91 3.70
CA VAL A 31 -6.32 19.39 2.83
C VAL A 31 -5.05 20.24 3.03
N SER A 32 -3.94 19.58 3.32
CA SER A 32 -2.61 20.19 3.45
C SER A 32 -1.55 19.26 2.86
N PHE A 33 -0.38 19.81 2.51
CA PHE A 33 0.69 19.09 1.80
C PHE A 33 2.07 19.39 2.41
N PRO A 34 2.99 18.41 2.43
CA PRO A 34 4.36 18.64 2.87
C PRO A 34 5.12 19.36 1.75
N ARG A 35 5.82 20.45 2.06
CA ARG A 35 6.66 21.21 1.11
C ARG A 35 8.12 20.76 1.25
N LEU A 36 8.76 20.33 0.16
CA LEU A 36 10.16 19.88 0.21
C LEU A 36 11.12 21.03 0.50
N GLU A 37 10.77 22.24 0.08
CA GLU A 37 11.59 23.45 0.29
C GLU A 37 11.89 23.72 1.77
N SER A 38 10.99 23.34 2.67
CA SER A 38 11.14 23.49 4.13
C SER A 38 12.27 22.65 4.74
N PHE A 39 12.89 21.77 3.96
CA PHE A 39 13.96 20.85 4.39
C PHE A 39 15.20 20.91 3.49
N ARG A 40 15.36 21.95 2.66
CA ARG A 40 16.56 22.14 1.84
C ARG A 40 17.76 22.52 2.70
N GLU A 41 18.57 21.53 3.05
CA GLU A 41 19.94 21.70 3.52
C GLU A 41 20.91 21.56 2.33
N ALA A 42 22.07 22.22 2.40
CA ALA A 42 23.06 22.15 1.33
C ALA A 42 23.79 20.79 1.38
N PRO A 43 23.84 20.01 0.29
CA PRO A 43 24.49 18.71 0.31
C PRO A 43 26.01 18.82 0.51
N HIS A 44 26.61 17.76 1.06
CA HIS A 44 28.03 17.68 1.38
C HIS A 44 28.64 16.44 0.73
N ALA A 45 29.84 16.57 0.14
CA ALA A 45 30.54 15.42 -0.44
C ALA A 45 31.05 14.50 0.68
N TRP A 46 30.65 13.23 0.67
CA TRP A 46 31.15 12.25 1.65
C TRP A 46 32.50 11.67 1.24
N THR A 47 33.38 11.59 2.23
CA THR A 47 34.73 11.00 2.16
C THR A 47 34.93 10.07 3.36
N GLU A 48 35.99 9.26 3.30
CA GLU A 48 36.38 8.40 4.41
C GLU A 48 36.65 9.23 5.68
N GLY A 49 35.83 9.00 6.71
CA GLY A 49 35.86 9.76 7.98
C GLY A 49 34.88 10.94 8.09
N SER A 50 34.29 11.44 6.99
CA SER A 50 33.25 12.47 7.04
C SER A 50 31.82 11.94 6.87
N ALA A 51 31.66 10.76 6.26
CA ALA A 51 30.37 10.12 6.07
C ALA A 51 29.70 9.74 7.42
N PRO A 52 28.40 10.04 7.63
CA PRO A 52 27.71 9.83 8.91
C PRO A 52 27.39 8.37 9.19
N ASP A 53 27.61 7.87 10.42
CA ASP A 53 27.26 6.47 10.76
C ASP A 53 25.74 6.26 10.87
N LEU A 54 25.08 6.12 9.72
CA LEU A 54 23.62 6.02 9.56
C LEU A 54 23.02 4.92 10.45
N PHE A 55 23.67 3.76 10.54
CA PHE A 55 23.24 2.68 11.42
C PHE A 55 23.12 3.14 12.88
N LYS A 56 24.15 3.82 13.40
CA LYS A 56 24.20 4.36 14.77
C LYS A 56 23.28 5.57 14.96
N HIS A 57 22.96 6.30 13.90
CA HIS A 57 21.97 7.38 13.93
C HIS A 57 20.54 6.80 14.02
N TYR A 58 20.11 6.04 13.02
CA TYR A 58 18.75 5.48 12.93
C TYR A 58 18.43 4.43 14.00
N SER A 59 19.39 3.62 14.45
CA SER A 59 19.14 2.61 15.50
C SER A 59 18.86 3.20 16.89
N ARG A 60 18.96 4.53 17.06
CA ARG A 60 18.56 5.26 18.28
C ARG A 60 17.07 5.59 18.33
N ILE A 61 16.37 5.57 17.19
CA ILE A 61 14.92 5.79 17.16
C ILE A 61 14.23 4.67 17.96
N ARG A 62 13.35 5.05 18.88
CA ARG A 62 12.50 4.17 19.70
C ARG A 62 11.02 4.50 19.58
N LYS A 63 10.68 5.75 19.25
CA LYS A 63 9.33 6.27 19.04
C LYS A 63 9.32 7.27 17.88
N LEU A 64 8.15 7.54 17.30
CA LEU A 64 8.02 8.46 16.16
C LEU A 64 8.52 9.88 16.49
N SER A 65 8.35 10.34 17.73
CA SER A 65 8.83 11.66 18.18
C SER A 65 10.34 11.75 18.47
N ASP A 66 11.12 10.70 18.19
CA ASP A 66 12.58 10.82 18.07
C ASP A 66 13.01 11.30 16.67
N VAL A 67 12.12 11.20 15.67
CA VAL A 67 12.40 11.60 14.28
C VAL A 67 12.49 13.12 14.17
N SER A 68 13.48 13.59 13.43
CA SER A 68 13.86 15.01 13.34
C SER A 68 14.55 15.31 12.01
N THR A 69 14.68 16.59 11.65
CA THR A 69 15.39 17.02 10.41
C THR A 69 16.80 16.46 10.32
N GLN A 70 17.51 16.26 11.44
CA GLN A 70 18.84 15.65 11.48
C GLN A 70 18.90 14.27 10.81
N HIS A 71 17.81 13.49 10.86
CA HIS A 71 17.74 12.19 10.19
C HIS A 71 17.67 12.35 8.66
N LEU A 72 16.91 13.33 8.17
CA LEU A 72 16.81 13.64 6.75
C LEU A 72 18.13 14.25 6.23
N ALA A 73 18.73 15.18 6.98
CA ALA A 73 20.04 15.75 6.72
C ALA A 73 21.14 14.68 6.66
N ALA A 74 21.09 13.68 7.55
CA ALA A 74 22.04 12.57 7.56
C ALA A 74 22.00 11.71 6.28
N LEU A 75 20.88 11.68 5.53
CA LEU A 75 20.81 11.02 4.22
C LEU A 75 21.41 11.86 3.08
N ASN A 76 21.74 13.13 3.31
CA ASN A 76 22.42 14.02 2.36
C ASN A 76 21.69 14.17 1.01
N VAL A 77 20.35 14.17 1.02
CA VAL A 77 19.52 14.21 -0.19
C VAL A 77 19.34 15.65 -0.68
N SER A 78 19.64 15.88 -1.96
CA SER A 78 19.30 17.13 -2.64
C SER A 78 17.81 17.16 -2.98
N LEU A 79 17.04 18.02 -2.29
CA LEU A 79 15.59 18.17 -2.47
C LEU A 79 15.26 19.23 -3.53
N ARG A 80 14.93 18.77 -4.74
CA ARG A 80 14.42 19.60 -5.84
C ARG A 80 12.89 19.62 -5.79
N ASP A 81 12.32 20.83 -5.78
CA ASP A 81 10.88 21.01 -5.96
C ASP A 81 10.68 21.45 -7.42
N ILE A 82 9.77 20.76 -8.11
CA ILE A 82 9.47 20.94 -9.54
C ILE A 82 7.94 20.95 -9.72
N SER A 83 7.26 21.55 -8.75
CA SER A 83 5.80 21.77 -8.77
C SER A 83 5.36 22.88 -9.73
N HIS A 84 6.29 23.62 -10.33
CA HIS A 84 6.02 24.77 -11.18
C HIS A 84 6.18 24.55 -12.69
N ASP A 85 6.94 23.53 -13.12
CA ASP A 85 7.05 23.14 -14.53
C ASP A 85 7.08 21.62 -14.67
N PHE A 86 6.33 21.11 -15.64
CA PHE A 86 6.25 19.71 -16.01
C PHE A 86 7.54 19.24 -16.70
N ASP A 87 8.12 20.06 -17.58
CA ASP A 87 9.28 19.67 -18.38
C ASP A 87 10.57 19.65 -17.54
N ASP A 88 10.64 20.47 -16.48
CA ASP A 88 11.68 20.40 -15.44
C ASP A 88 11.76 19.03 -14.75
N PHE A 89 10.68 18.24 -14.74
CA PHE A 89 10.69 16.88 -14.21
C PHE A 89 11.72 15.98 -14.90
N PHE A 90 11.99 16.22 -16.19
CA PHE A 90 12.97 15.48 -16.98
C PHE A 90 14.17 16.34 -17.44
N SER A 91 14.32 17.56 -16.94
CA SER A 91 15.45 18.47 -17.24
C SER A 91 16.84 17.84 -17.18
N THR A 92 17.05 16.85 -16.30
CA THR A 92 18.34 16.15 -16.14
C THR A 92 18.43 14.84 -16.93
N ASN A 93 17.46 14.55 -17.81
CA ASN A 93 17.33 13.30 -18.55
C ASN A 93 16.51 13.51 -19.85
N GLU A 94 17.15 14.12 -20.85
CA GLU A 94 16.56 14.41 -22.17
C GLU A 94 15.93 13.16 -22.83
N LEU A 95 16.53 11.98 -22.62
CA LEU A 95 16.00 10.72 -23.13
C LEU A 95 14.64 10.38 -22.53
N ALA A 96 14.42 10.65 -21.24
CA ALA A 96 13.14 10.43 -20.58
C ALA A 96 12.08 11.47 -21.01
N HIS A 97 12.48 12.73 -21.22
CA HIS A 97 11.60 13.78 -21.73
C HIS A 97 10.97 13.39 -23.08
N ALA A 98 11.74 12.79 -23.99
CA ALA A 98 11.26 12.37 -25.31
C ALA A 98 10.17 11.28 -25.31
N PHE A 99 9.96 10.54 -24.21
CA PHE A 99 8.84 9.60 -24.09
C PHE A 99 7.53 10.25 -23.61
N VAL A 100 7.57 11.52 -23.17
CA VAL A 100 6.40 12.27 -22.71
C VAL A 100 5.49 12.63 -23.91
N PRO A 101 4.19 12.29 -23.87
CA PRO A 101 3.22 12.78 -24.84
C PRO A 101 3.19 14.32 -24.91
N PRO A 102 3.19 14.94 -26.10
CA PRO A 102 2.98 16.38 -26.25
C PRO A 102 1.68 16.84 -25.57
N ALA A 103 1.66 18.04 -25.01
CA ALA A 103 0.46 18.58 -24.33
C ALA A 103 -0.78 18.58 -25.25
N SER A 104 -0.59 18.82 -26.54
CA SER A 104 -1.66 18.75 -27.56
C SER A 104 -2.34 17.39 -27.70
N TRP A 105 -1.75 16.28 -27.22
CA TRP A 105 -2.43 14.98 -27.17
C TRP A 105 -3.57 14.94 -26.13
N LEU A 106 -3.65 15.91 -25.22
CA LEU A 106 -4.76 16.07 -24.29
C LEU A 106 -5.95 16.83 -24.90
N GLU A 107 -5.77 17.48 -26.06
CA GLU A 107 -6.80 18.29 -26.72
C GLU A 107 -7.83 17.42 -27.46
N PRO A 108 -9.14 17.67 -27.31
CA PRO A 108 -10.18 16.88 -27.98
C PRO A 108 -10.13 16.89 -29.51
N SER A 109 -9.51 17.93 -30.10
CA SER A 109 -9.45 18.17 -31.55
C SER A 109 -8.14 17.70 -32.21
N ALA A 110 -7.24 17.05 -31.46
CA ALA A 110 -6.02 16.49 -32.03
C ALA A 110 -6.36 15.33 -32.98
N ALA A 111 -6.31 15.59 -34.28
CA ALA A 111 -6.36 14.55 -35.30
C ALA A 111 -5.22 13.53 -35.07
N PRO A 112 -5.41 12.23 -35.38
CA PRO A 112 -4.46 11.19 -35.03
C PRO A 112 -3.16 11.29 -35.87
N SER A 113 -2.23 12.13 -35.41
CA SER A 113 -0.88 12.27 -35.97
C SER A 113 -0.02 11.08 -35.52
N SER A 114 0.65 10.43 -36.48
CA SER A 114 1.23 9.11 -36.25
C SER A 114 2.41 9.12 -35.27
N ALA A 115 2.11 8.74 -34.02
CA ALA A 115 3.04 8.52 -32.90
C ALA A 115 3.77 9.78 -32.37
N LEU A 116 4.49 9.59 -31.26
CA LEU A 116 5.57 10.49 -30.86
C LEU A 116 6.53 10.67 -32.05
N PRO A 117 7.15 11.86 -32.22
CA PRO A 117 8.21 12.02 -33.22
C PRO A 117 9.32 11.01 -32.90
N ALA A 118 9.48 10.01 -33.76
CA ALA A 118 10.40 8.91 -33.49
C ALA A 118 11.84 9.45 -33.45
N LEU A 119 12.45 9.44 -32.26
CA LEU A 119 13.87 9.74 -32.13
C LEU A 119 14.67 8.80 -33.07
N PRO A 120 15.53 9.34 -33.94
CA PRO A 120 16.18 8.55 -34.98
C PRO A 120 17.08 7.47 -34.36
N GLY A 121 16.64 6.22 -34.47
CA GLY A 121 17.31 5.03 -33.93
C GLY A 121 16.47 4.19 -32.97
N GLN A 122 15.40 4.73 -32.37
CA GLN A 122 14.63 3.98 -31.37
C GLN A 122 13.68 2.94 -31.99
N SER A 123 13.66 1.74 -31.38
CA SER A 123 12.76 0.65 -31.76
C SER A 123 11.31 0.95 -31.38
N ARG A 124 10.35 0.58 -32.24
CA ARG A 124 8.90 0.64 -31.95
C ARG A 124 8.41 -0.51 -31.06
N VAL A 125 9.32 -1.20 -30.37
CA VAL A 125 9.08 -2.40 -29.57
C VAL A 125 9.66 -2.17 -28.17
N LEU A 126 8.91 -2.57 -27.14
CA LEU A 126 9.28 -2.49 -25.74
C LEU A 126 10.24 -3.61 -25.34
N SER A 127 10.94 -3.48 -24.21
CA SER A 127 11.84 -4.51 -23.65
C SER A 127 11.16 -5.86 -23.29
N ASN A 128 9.83 -5.94 -23.36
CA ASN A 128 9.05 -7.18 -23.25
C ASN A 128 8.54 -7.73 -24.60
N GLY A 129 9.06 -7.23 -25.73
CA GLY A 129 8.71 -7.68 -27.08
C GLY A 129 7.35 -7.20 -27.61
N ARG A 130 6.59 -6.40 -26.84
CA ARG A 130 5.31 -5.82 -27.29
C ARG A 130 5.54 -4.55 -28.13
N PRO A 131 4.63 -4.19 -29.05
CA PRO A 131 4.68 -2.88 -29.71
C PRO A 131 4.55 -1.75 -28.68
N PHE A 132 5.19 -0.62 -28.95
CA PHE A 132 5.02 0.61 -28.16
C PHE A 132 3.57 1.12 -28.29
N PRO A 133 2.92 1.59 -27.19
CA PRO A 133 1.53 2.06 -27.22
C PRO A 133 1.27 3.18 -28.24
N SER A 134 0.16 3.10 -28.95
CA SER A 134 -0.19 4.08 -29.99
C SER A 134 -0.71 5.39 -29.40
N GLN A 135 -0.75 6.46 -30.19
CA GLN A 135 -1.50 7.67 -29.81
C GLN A 135 -2.98 7.34 -29.55
N GLN A 136 -3.57 6.38 -30.28
CA GLN A 136 -4.95 5.96 -30.07
C GLN A 136 -5.14 5.31 -28.67
N ASP A 137 -4.16 4.54 -28.18
CA ASP A 137 -4.18 3.98 -26.82
C ASP A 137 -4.17 5.06 -25.73
N PHE A 138 -3.40 6.12 -25.95
CA PHE A 138 -3.38 7.30 -25.10
C PHE A 138 -4.72 8.05 -25.17
N SER A 139 -5.20 8.37 -26.38
CA SER A 139 -6.42 9.13 -26.64
C SER A 139 -7.70 8.44 -26.17
N ILE A 140 -7.76 7.10 -26.13
CA ILE A 140 -8.89 6.37 -25.53
C ILE A 140 -8.91 6.56 -24.01
N ARG A 141 -7.74 6.47 -23.37
CA ARG A 141 -7.57 6.58 -21.92
C ARG A 141 -7.74 8.01 -21.41
N SER A 142 -7.20 9.01 -22.11
CA SER A 142 -7.42 10.42 -21.77
C SER A 142 -8.88 10.83 -21.95
N LYS A 143 -9.59 10.32 -22.97
CA LYS A 143 -11.05 10.54 -23.11
C LYS A 143 -11.84 9.97 -21.93
N GLU A 144 -11.46 8.80 -21.41
CA GLU A 144 -12.10 8.22 -20.23
C GLU A 144 -11.82 9.01 -18.95
N LEU A 145 -10.59 9.49 -18.74
CA LEU A 145 -10.22 10.32 -17.56
C LEU A 145 -10.79 11.75 -17.60
N ARG A 146 -11.14 12.25 -18.79
CA ARG A 146 -11.74 13.58 -19.02
C ARG A 146 -13.23 13.65 -18.65
N HIS A 147 -13.90 12.53 -18.37
CA HIS A 147 -15.29 12.55 -17.89
C HIS A 147 -15.43 13.35 -16.59
N THR A 148 -16.60 13.97 -16.38
CA THR A 148 -16.94 14.58 -15.09
C THR A 148 -17.16 13.47 -14.05
N ASN A 149 -16.99 13.81 -12.77
CA ASN A 149 -17.19 12.86 -11.68
C ASN A 149 -18.65 12.36 -11.66
N GLU A 150 -19.62 13.26 -11.83
CA GLU A 150 -21.04 12.90 -11.95
C GLU A 150 -21.32 11.93 -13.10
N ASP A 151 -20.81 12.19 -14.32
CA ASP A 151 -21.06 11.34 -15.49
C ASP A 151 -20.46 9.93 -15.31
N ALA A 152 -19.28 9.86 -14.71
CA ALA A 152 -18.63 8.60 -14.39
C ALA A 152 -19.41 7.82 -13.32
N TYR A 153 -19.80 8.45 -12.21
CA TYR A 153 -20.58 7.78 -11.15
C TYR A 153 -21.96 7.33 -11.66
N ARG A 154 -22.65 8.15 -12.47
CA ARG A 154 -23.91 7.78 -13.15
C ARG A 154 -23.73 6.60 -14.12
N ALA A 155 -22.57 6.48 -14.77
CA ALA A 155 -22.26 5.33 -15.62
C ALA A 155 -21.96 4.04 -14.81
N LEU A 156 -21.46 4.16 -13.56
CA LEU A 156 -21.30 3.01 -12.67
C LEU A 156 -22.65 2.46 -12.19
N THR A 157 -23.57 3.35 -11.80
CA THR A 157 -24.93 3.01 -11.33
C THR A 157 -25.92 2.70 -12.47
N ARG A 158 -25.56 3.06 -13.71
CA ARG A 158 -26.40 3.00 -14.92
C ARG A 158 -27.64 3.91 -14.89
N THR A 159 -27.61 4.97 -14.09
CA THR A 159 -28.68 5.98 -14.09
C THR A 159 -28.60 6.86 -15.36
N PRO A 160 -29.69 7.07 -16.10
CA PRO A 160 -29.68 7.89 -17.31
C PRO A 160 -29.51 9.38 -16.98
N HIS A 161 -28.84 10.12 -17.88
CA HIS A 161 -28.71 11.57 -17.79
C HIS A 161 -29.12 12.24 -19.10
N ASN A 162 -30.14 13.11 -19.06
CA ASN A 162 -30.52 14.04 -20.13
C ASN A 162 -30.59 13.45 -21.57
N GLY A 163 -31.01 12.18 -21.70
CA GLY A 163 -31.10 11.47 -22.98
C GLY A 163 -29.77 11.05 -23.62
N GLN A 164 -28.64 11.30 -22.96
CA GLN A 164 -27.31 10.89 -23.43
C GLN A 164 -27.00 9.43 -23.06
N PRO A 165 -26.21 8.71 -23.88
CA PRO A 165 -25.70 7.40 -23.51
C PRO A 165 -24.71 7.52 -22.32
N PRO A 166 -24.66 6.53 -21.42
CA PRO A 166 -23.76 6.57 -20.26
C PRO A 166 -22.28 6.57 -20.68
N ALA A 167 -21.44 7.26 -19.89
CA ALA A 167 -20.00 7.34 -20.10
C ALA A 167 -19.35 5.95 -20.23
N ARG A 168 -18.50 5.74 -21.25
CA ARG A 168 -17.92 4.43 -21.54
C ARG A 168 -16.67 4.16 -20.71
N LEU A 169 -16.90 3.77 -19.45
CA LEU A 169 -15.82 3.37 -18.54
C LEU A 169 -15.31 1.96 -18.90
N ALA A 170 -14.12 1.87 -19.50
CA ALA A 170 -13.56 0.65 -20.09
C ALA A 170 -12.23 0.24 -19.45
N HIS A 171 -11.33 1.19 -19.21
CA HIS A 171 -9.99 0.96 -18.64
C HIS A 171 -9.91 1.37 -17.18
N PHE A 172 -10.56 2.47 -16.81
CA PHE A 172 -10.50 3.11 -15.50
C PHE A 172 -11.75 2.83 -14.65
N ARG A 173 -12.60 1.86 -15.01
CA ARG A 173 -13.80 1.53 -14.21
C ARG A 173 -13.49 1.36 -12.71
N ARG A 174 -12.44 0.62 -12.36
CA ARG A 174 -11.98 0.45 -10.96
C ARG A 174 -11.56 1.76 -10.29
N PHE A 175 -10.94 2.66 -11.05
CA PHE A 175 -10.53 3.98 -10.55
C PHE A 175 -11.76 4.82 -10.22
N TRP A 176 -12.76 4.83 -11.10
CA TRP A 176 -14.03 5.50 -10.85
C TRP A 176 -14.82 4.87 -9.70
N GLU A 177 -14.81 3.54 -9.55
CA GLU A 177 -15.42 2.84 -8.41
C GLU A 177 -14.74 3.19 -7.08
N ALA A 178 -13.42 3.38 -7.08
CA ALA A 178 -12.68 3.83 -5.89
C ALA A 178 -12.86 5.33 -5.61
N LEU A 179 -12.90 6.18 -6.65
CA LEU A 179 -13.11 7.62 -6.53
C LEU A 179 -14.52 7.94 -6.00
N ASP A 180 -15.54 7.22 -6.46
CA ASP A 180 -16.90 7.24 -5.91
C ASP A 180 -16.91 6.97 -4.40
N ASN A 181 -16.28 5.87 -3.96
CA ASN A 181 -16.16 5.55 -2.52
C ASN A 181 -15.47 6.66 -1.71
N MET A 182 -14.51 7.39 -2.32
CA MET A 182 -13.82 8.52 -1.69
C MET A 182 -14.66 9.81 -1.70
N ASN A 183 -15.52 9.99 -2.69
CA ASN A 183 -16.42 11.14 -2.84
C ASN A 183 -17.26 11.34 -1.57
N TYR A 184 -17.79 10.25 -1.03
CA TYR A 184 -18.56 10.20 0.23
C TYR A 184 -17.82 10.68 1.50
N TYR A 185 -16.54 11.05 1.43
CA TYR A 185 -15.77 11.59 2.56
C TYR A 185 -15.15 12.97 2.30
N TRP A 186 -14.87 13.31 1.03
CA TRP A 186 -14.11 14.49 0.63
C TRP A 186 -14.89 15.51 -0.19
N ASP A 187 -15.96 15.13 -0.88
CA ASP A 187 -16.71 16.04 -1.75
C ASP A 187 -17.63 16.97 -0.95
N THR A 188 -17.22 18.22 -0.80
CA THR A 188 -17.98 19.26 -0.09
C THR A 188 -18.87 20.10 -1.01
N SER A 189 -19.00 19.77 -2.31
CA SER A 189 -19.70 20.62 -3.29
C SER A 189 -21.19 20.83 -2.97
N CYS A 190 -21.80 19.87 -2.27
CA CYS A 190 -23.21 19.87 -1.87
C CYS A 190 -23.40 19.93 -0.34
N ASP A 191 -22.39 20.32 0.45
CA ASP A 191 -22.47 20.32 1.92
C ASP A 191 -23.41 21.43 2.45
N GLU A 192 -24.56 21.02 3.01
CA GLU A 192 -25.50 21.91 3.71
C GLU A 192 -25.68 21.42 5.16
N TYR A 193 -25.21 22.21 6.12
CA TYR A 193 -25.32 21.95 7.56
C TYR A 193 -26.48 22.77 8.15
N ILE A 194 -27.46 22.10 8.76
CA ILE A 194 -28.75 22.66 9.20
C ILE A 194 -28.82 22.65 10.73
N PRO A 195 -28.67 23.80 11.44
CA PRO A 195 -28.59 23.83 12.90
C PRO A 195 -29.89 23.41 13.61
N GLU A 196 -29.74 22.84 14.82
CA GLU A 196 -30.87 22.54 15.70
C GLU A 196 -31.63 23.82 16.10
N GLY A 197 -32.76 24.07 15.42
CA GLY A 197 -33.63 25.23 15.66
C GLY A 197 -34.18 25.91 14.41
N SER A 198 -33.65 25.63 13.21
CA SER A 198 -34.14 26.24 11.96
C SER A 198 -35.46 25.64 11.46
N VAL A 199 -36.54 25.80 12.23
CA VAL A 199 -37.91 25.55 11.77
C VAL A 199 -38.29 26.68 10.81
N SER A 200 -38.18 26.43 9.51
CA SER A 200 -38.66 27.34 8.47
C SER A 200 -40.16 27.59 8.63
N GLN A 201 -40.55 28.83 8.96
CA GLN A 201 -41.95 29.25 9.02
C GLN A 201 -42.56 29.36 7.61
N SER A 202 -42.91 28.23 7.00
CA SER A 202 -43.89 28.18 5.91
C SER A 202 -45.29 28.18 6.52
N ASP A 203 -45.91 29.36 6.62
CA ASP A 203 -47.22 29.54 7.24
C ASP A 203 -48.33 28.83 6.45
N ASN A 204 -49.11 27.99 7.15
CA ASN A 204 -50.47 27.67 6.76
C ASN A 204 -51.26 27.09 7.95
N GLY A 205 -51.63 27.94 8.91
CA GLY A 205 -52.45 27.54 10.03
C GLY A 205 -53.86 27.05 9.62
N ARG A 206 -54.24 25.83 10.01
CA ARG A 206 -55.65 25.43 10.08
C ARG A 206 -55.95 24.62 11.34
N ALA A 207 -57.15 24.83 11.88
CA ALA A 207 -57.45 24.56 13.29
C ALA A 207 -57.54 23.07 13.65
N ARG A 208 -57.10 22.76 14.88
CA ARG A 208 -57.37 21.53 15.62
C ARG A 208 -58.88 21.30 15.73
N LYS A 209 -59.33 20.09 15.40
CA LYS A 209 -60.59 19.51 15.86
C LYS A 209 -60.30 18.07 16.29
N GLU A 210 -61.03 17.61 17.30
CA GLU A 210 -60.85 16.30 17.93
C GLU A 210 -62.04 15.38 17.59
N GLU A 211 -61.99 14.14 18.11
CA GLU A 211 -62.91 13.00 17.85
C GLU A 211 -62.70 12.32 16.48
N SER A 212 -62.73 10.98 16.36
CA SER A 212 -62.69 9.87 17.35
C SER A 212 -62.42 8.52 16.62
N SER A 213 -62.38 7.40 17.38
CA SER A 213 -62.26 5.98 16.93
C SER A 213 -60.90 5.53 16.36
N GLU A 214 -60.47 4.25 16.40
CA GLU A 214 -60.57 3.13 17.38
C GLU A 214 -59.51 2.04 16.99
N ASP A 215 -59.36 0.96 17.77
CA ASP A 215 -58.22 0.02 17.73
C ASP A 215 -58.08 -0.94 16.52
N ALA A 216 -56.82 -1.41 16.32
CA ALA A 216 -56.36 -2.68 15.70
C ALA A 216 -56.67 -2.96 14.20
N ASP A 217 -55.84 -3.67 13.42
CA ASP A 217 -54.52 -4.32 13.63
C ASP A 217 -53.69 -4.18 12.29
N GLU A 218 -52.66 -4.93 11.88
CA GLU A 218 -52.04 -6.20 12.30
C GLU A 218 -50.50 -6.16 12.09
N ALA A 219 -49.80 -7.30 12.28
CA ALA A 219 -48.35 -7.39 12.36
C ALA A 219 -47.61 -7.63 11.02
N VAL A 220 -46.29 -7.40 11.03
CA VAL A 220 -45.33 -8.10 10.16
C VAL A 220 -44.37 -8.89 11.05
N VAL A 221 -44.15 -10.16 10.70
CA VAL A 221 -43.45 -11.15 11.53
C VAL A 221 -41.93 -11.07 11.38
N ASP A 222 -41.22 -11.24 12.50
CA ASP A 222 -39.78 -11.57 12.54
C ASP A 222 -39.57 -12.96 13.17
N THR A 223 -38.68 -13.76 12.57
CA THR A 223 -38.34 -15.15 12.89
C THR A 223 -36.94 -15.45 12.31
N ASP A 224 -36.02 -16.14 12.98
CA ASP A 224 -36.11 -16.93 14.22
C ASP A 224 -34.71 -17.00 14.90
N GLU A 225 -34.63 -16.96 16.24
CA GLU A 225 -33.36 -17.22 16.97
C GLU A 225 -33.57 -18.27 18.09
N PRO A 226 -33.04 -19.50 17.95
CA PRO A 226 -33.45 -20.63 18.79
C PRO A 226 -32.73 -20.70 20.15
N ARG A 227 -33.23 -19.96 21.16
CA ARG A 227 -32.84 -20.16 22.57
C ARG A 227 -33.44 -21.46 23.15
N LYS A 228 -32.66 -22.23 23.92
CA LYS A 228 -33.17 -23.44 24.60
C LYS A 228 -32.81 -23.55 26.09
N ARG A 229 -33.75 -23.01 26.90
CA ARG A 229 -34.13 -23.40 28.28
C ARG A 229 -33.12 -23.22 29.42
N VAL A 230 -33.59 -22.46 30.44
CA VAL A 230 -33.13 -22.49 31.84
C VAL A 230 -34.28 -23.05 32.72
N ARG A 231 -33.95 -23.76 33.80
CA ARG A 231 -34.81 -24.00 34.98
C ARG A 231 -33.93 -23.97 36.26
N PRO A 232 -34.49 -23.72 37.47
CA PRO A 232 -33.78 -22.86 38.45
C PRO A 232 -33.38 -23.49 39.80
N ASN A 233 -32.36 -22.87 40.42
CA ASN A 233 -32.00 -22.87 41.87
C ASN A 233 -31.63 -24.20 42.56
N PRO A 234 -31.02 -24.18 43.78
CA PRO A 234 -30.67 -23.05 44.66
C PRO A 234 -29.16 -22.92 45.00
N GLN A 235 -28.81 -21.98 45.89
CA GLN A 235 -27.51 -21.91 46.59
C GLN A 235 -27.35 -23.00 47.68
N PRO A 236 -26.10 -23.37 48.03
CA PRO A 236 -25.74 -23.94 49.33
C PRO A 236 -24.90 -22.97 50.20
N ASP A 237 -24.97 -23.18 51.52
CA ASP A 237 -24.28 -22.35 52.55
C ASP A 237 -22.89 -22.90 52.97
N THR A 238 -22.28 -22.21 53.94
CA THR A 238 -20.89 -22.34 54.44
C THR A 238 -20.57 -23.60 55.26
N SER A 239 -19.41 -24.23 55.02
CA SER A 239 -18.48 -24.91 55.97
C SER A 239 -17.54 -25.87 55.20
N GLY A 240 -16.33 -26.26 55.66
CA GLY A 240 -15.52 -25.77 56.77
C GLY A 240 -14.28 -26.66 57.03
N ALA A 241 -13.09 -26.06 57.18
CA ALA A 241 -11.77 -26.68 57.49
C ALA A 241 -11.16 -27.65 56.44
N GLY A 242 -9.83 -27.73 56.27
CA GLY A 242 -8.77 -26.91 56.88
C GLY A 242 -7.32 -27.37 56.57
N PHE A 243 -6.36 -26.75 57.27
CA PHE A 243 -4.89 -26.96 57.28
C PHE A 243 -4.05 -26.35 56.13
N GLU A 244 -2.81 -25.98 56.49
CA GLU A 244 -2.04 -24.88 55.91
C GLU A 244 -0.55 -25.22 55.69
N LEU A 245 0.20 -24.32 55.04
CA LEU A 245 1.56 -23.80 55.38
C LEU A 245 2.30 -23.32 54.11
N PRO A 246 3.22 -22.34 54.18
CA PRO A 246 3.16 -21.04 54.87
C PRO A 246 3.39 -19.84 53.91
N VAL A 247 3.26 -18.61 54.40
CA VAL A 247 3.22 -17.37 53.59
C VAL A 247 4.58 -16.63 53.52
N GLY A 248 4.87 -16.01 52.37
CA GLY A 248 5.81 -14.89 52.21
C GLY A 248 5.06 -13.60 51.85
N PRO A 249 5.51 -12.40 52.27
CA PRO A 249 4.63 -11.24 52.40
C PRO A 249 4.37 -10.45 51.11
N ALA A 250 3.14 -9.97 50.95
CA ALA A 250 2.77 -8.89 50.04
C ALA A 250 2.35 -7.65 50.85
N PRO A 251 2.86 -6.44 50.55
CA PRO A 251 2.47 -5.20 51.22
C PRO A 251 1.08 -4.70 50.78
N PRO A 252 0.43 -3.80 51.55
CA PRO A 252 -1.02 -3.62 51.50
C PRO A 252 -1.53 -2.69 50.41
N SER A 253 -2.78 -2.91 50.00
CA SER A 253 -3.58 -1.93 49.25
C SER A 253 -3.88 -0.71 50.13
N GLY A 254 -3.55 0.49 49.63
CA GLY A 254 -3.96 1.78 50.17
C GLY A 254 -4.37 2.70 49.02
N GLU A 255 -5.41 3.50 49.21
CA GLU A 255 -6.09 4.20 48.12
C GLU A 255 -5.26 5.36 47.55
N LEU A 256 -5.15 5.43 46.22
CA LEU A 256 -4.95 6.67 45.49
C LEU A 256 -5.96 6.75 44.35
N LEU A 257 -6.90 7.69 44.48
CA LEU A 257 -7.88 8.04 43.45
C LEU A 257 -7.17 8.61 42.22
N LEU A 258 -6.95 7.78 41.21
CA LEU A 258 -6.70 8.21 39.85
C LEU A 258 -8.05 8.33 39.13
N ASP A 259 -8.37 9.54 38.66
CA ASP A 259 -9.51 9.81 37.77
C ASP A 259 -9.23 9.15 36.41
N ILE A 260 -9.54 7.85 36.28
CA ILE A 260 -9.42 7.10 35.02
C ILE A 260 -10.56 7.53 34.08
N ARG A 261 -10.45 8.75 33.57
CA ARG A 261 -11.07 9.11 32.30
C ARG A 261 -10.47 8.17 31.24
N PRO A 262 -11.30 7.46 30.44
CA PRO A 262 -10.76 6.65 29.36
C PRO A 262 -9.93 7.53 28.42
N PRO A 263 -8.79 7.02 27.88
CA PRO A 263 -7.91 7.82 27.05
C PRO A 263 -8.68 8.39 25.85
N LYS A 264 -8.63 9.71 25.68
CA LYS A 264 -9.39 10.42 24.65
C LYS A 264 -8.98 9.90 23.28
N VAL A 265 -9.94 9.30 22.56
CA VAL A 265 -9.68 8.72 21.24
C VAL A 265 -9.23 9.83 20.29
N PRO A 266 -8.04 9.74 19.65
CA PRO A 266 -7.64 10.71 18.64
C PRO A 266 -8.58 10.58 17.45
N GLY A 267 -9.23 11.68 17.06
CA GLY A 267 -10.28 11.67 16.04
C GLY A 267 -11.70 11.92 16.54
N SER A 268 -11.90 12.43 17.76
CA SER A 268 -13.17 13.05 18.17
C SER A 268 -13.38 14.40 17.45
N ALA A 269 -13.42 14.39 16.11
CA ALA A 269 -13.76 15.54 15.30
C ALA A 269 -15.16 16.03 15.69
N GLU A 270 -15.30 17.34 15.92
CA GLU A 270 -16.55 17.91 16.43
C GLU A 270 -17.68 17.66 15.42
N LYS A 271 -18.73 16.99 15.89
CA LYS A 271 -19.97 16.84 15.13
C LYS A 271 -20.79 18.12 15.35
N PRO A 272 -21.09 18.89 14.31
CA PRO A 272 -22.02 20.01 14.46
C PRO A 272 -23.39 19.49 14.96
N PRO A 273 -24.05 20.20 15.88
CA PRO A 273 -25.45 19.92 16.24
C PRO A 273 -26.33 20.24 15.02
N GLY A 274 -27.21 19.32 14.63
CA GLY A 274 -28.09 19.51 13.49
C GLY A 274 -28.26 18.34 12.53
N THR A 275 -29.06 18.59 11.50
CA THR A 275 -29.17 17.74 10.32
C THR A 275 -28.22 18.24 9.21
N TYR A 276 -28.08 17.42 8.17
CA TYR A 276 -27.20 17.67 7.03
C TYR A 276 -27.86 17.16 5.75
N ARG A 277 -27.65 17.90 4.67
CA ARG A 277 -27.88 17.49 3.27
C ARG A 277 -26.56 17.61 2.51
N GLY A 278 -26.43 16.84 1.43
CA GLY A 278 -25.18 16.72 0.67
C GLY A 278 -24.65 15.29 0.56
N ASN A 279 -23.47 15.13 -0.03
CA ASN A 279 -22.91 13.81 -0.38
C ASN A 279 -22.28 13.08 0.82
N ARG A 280 -21.60 13.78 1.73
CA ARG A 280 -20.64 13.16 2.68
C ARG A 280 -21.29 12.31 3.78
N ILE A 281 -20.80 11.07 3.97
CA ILE A 281 -21.14 10.18 5.09
C ILE A 281 -20.17 10.32 6.27
N GLY A 282 -19.02 10.95 6.06
CA GLY A 282 -17.97 11.19 7.05
C GLY A 282 -17.02 12.29 6.58
N ASN A 283 -15.87 12.43 7.23
CA ASN A 283 -14.79 13.32 6.77
C ASN A 283 -13.56 12.51 6.35
N GLY A 284 -12.59 13.17 5.72
CA GLY A 284 -11.38 12.54 5.21
C GLY A 284 -10.61 11.72 6.25
N ALA A 285 -10.53 12.19 7.49
CA ALA A 285 -9.90 11.48 8.60
C ALA A 285 -10.62 10.17 8.99
N GLY A 286 -11.94 10.09 8.75
CA GLY A 286 -12.75 8.88 8.93
C GLY A 286 -12.83 7.96 7.70
N MET A 287 -12.12 8.26 6.61
CA MET A 287 -12.14 7.49 5.38
C MET A 287 -11.26 6.22 5.49
N PRO A 288 -11.74 5.03 5.09
CA PRO A 288 -10.93 3.81 5.03
C PRO A 288 -9.65 3.95 4.18
N GLU A 289 -8.51 3.52 4.72
CA GLU A 289 -7.21 3.54 4.01
C GLU A 289 -7.24 2.74 2.69
N SER A 290 -8.07 1.70 2.63
CA SER A 290 -8.26 0.89 1.42
C SER A 290 -8.73 1.75 0.25
N TYR A 291 -9.65 2.69 0.42
CA TYR A 291 -10.18 3.48 -0.71
C TYR A 291 -9.09 4.34 -1.38
N ARG A 292 -8.20 4.97 -0.59
CA ARG A 292 -7.02 5.69 -1.11
C ARG A 292 -6.05 4.75 -1.84
N THR A 293 -5.84 3.57 -1.27
CA THR A 293 -4.97 2.54 -1.85
C THR A 293 -5.53 2.02 -3.17
N ASP A 294 -6.83 1.73 -3.22
CA ASP A 294 -7.53 1.21 -4.40
C ASP A 294 -7.59 2.28 -5.51
N ALA A 295 -7.85 3.55 -5.18
CA ALA A 295 -7.86 4.64 -6.15
C ALA A 295 -6.49 4.87 -6.80
N ALA A 296 -5.42 5.01 -6.00
CA ALA A 296 -4.06 5.20 -6.53
C ALA A 296 -3.61 3.98 -7.37
N ARG A 297 -3.90 2.76 -6.90
CA ARG A 297 -3.60 1.51 -7.63
C ARG A 297 -4.38 1.42 -8.95
N ALA A 298 -5.69 1.68 -8.93
CA ALA A 298 -6.55 1.59 -10.11
C ALA A 298 -6.34 2.74 -11.11
N PHE A 299 -5.74 3.86 -10.69
CA PHE A 299 -5.23 4.89 -11.60
C PHE A 299 -3.96 4.43 -12.33
N VAL A 300 -3.02 3.79 -11.62
CA VAL A 300 -1.73 3.36 -12.21
C VAL A 300 -1.85 2.07 -13.04
N GLU A 301 -2.69 1.11 -12.65
CA GLU A 301 -2.82 -0.21 -13.31
C GLU A 301 -3.12 -0.13 -14.82
N PRO A 302 -4.11 0.64 -15.31
CA PRO A 302 -4.46 0.69 -16.74
C PRO A 302 -3.42 1.44 -17.59
N ILE A 303 -2.56 2.25 -16.96
CA ILE A 303 -1.40 2.90 -17.57
C ILE A 303 -0.31 1.85 -17.74
N ALA A 304 0.11 1.20 -16.65
CA ALA A 304 1.16 0.20 -16.62
C ALA A 304 0.89 -1.00 -17.57
N TRP A 305 -0.36 -1.46 -17.64
CA TRP A 305 -0.78 -2.52 -18.58
C TRP A 305 -0.55 -2.18 -20.05
N SER A 306 -0.59 -0.89 -20.43
CA SER A 306 -0.36 -0.44 -21.81
C SER A 306 1.04 -0.79 -22.27
N PHE A 307 2.02 -0.60 -21.39
CA PHE A 307 3.43 -0.94 -21.61
C PHE A 307 3.74 -2.41 -21.30
N GLY A 308 2.71 -3.21 -21.00
CA GLY A 308 2.84 -4.63 -20.67
C GLY A 308 3.46 -4.94 -19.31
N PHE A 309 3.56 -3.95 -18.42
CA PHE A 309 3.82 -4.18 -17.01
C PHE A 309 2.57 -4.75 -16.31
N THR A 310 2.76 -5.27 -15.10
CA THR A 310 1.69 -5.72 -14.20
C THR A 310 1.87 -5.10 -12.82
N MET A 311 0.80 -5.01 -12.03
CA MET A 311 0.85 -4.47 -10.68
C MET A 311 0.63 -5.61 -9.67
N ALA A 312 1.51 -5.71 -8.67
CA ALA A 312 1.41 -6.70 -7.60
C ALA A 312 1.95 -6.12 -6.28
N ALA A 313 1.41 -6.60 -5.16
CA ALA A 313 2.03 -6.37 -3.87
C ALA A 313 3.27 -7.28 -3.72
N HIS A 314 4.26 -6.84 -2.96
CA HIS A 314 5.40 -7.68 -2.55
C HIS A 314 4.92 -8.91 -1.75
N ARG A 315 5.49 -10.09 -2.02
CA ARG A 315 5.14 -11.33 -1.29
C ARG A 315 5.80 -11.43 0.09
N LYS A 316 7.01 -10.87 0.21
CA LYS A 316 7.72 -10.68 1.48
C LYS A 316 7.63 -9.19 1.84
N PRO A 317 7.52 -8.81 3.12
CA PRO A 317 7.52 -7.40 3.51
C PRO A 317 8.78 -6.70 2.96
N PRO A 318 8.67 -5.58 2.23
CA PRO A 318 9.84 -4.85 1.76
C PRO A 318 10.58 -4.21 2.94
N VAL A 319 11.91 -4.26 2.89
CA VAL A 319 12.80 -3.85 3.97
C VAL A 319 13.96 -3.07 3.36
N LEU A 320 14.19 -1.86 3.88
CA LEU A 320 15.38 -1.07 3.63
C LEU A 320 16.49 -1.52 4.60
N GLU A 321 17.63 -1.92 4.05
CA GLU A 321 18.79 -2.42 4.78
C GLU A 321 19.80 -1.27 5.01
N ILE A 322 20.11 -0.94 6.27
CA ILE A 322 21.15 0.06 6.64
C ILE A 322 22.18 -0.66 7.52
N LYS A 323 23.28 -1.14 6.94
CA LYS A 323 24.17 -2.16 7.52
C LYS A 323 23.35 -3.37 8.00
N SER A 324 23.23 -3.56 9.32
CA SER A 324 22.43 -4.62 9.95
C SER A 324 21.10 -4.11 10.55
N LEU A 325 20.76 -2.84 10.36
CA LEU A 325 19.44 -2.30 10.70
C LEU A 325 18.47 -2.60 9.56
N LEU A 326 17.39 -3.31 9.88
CA LEU A 326 16.33 -3.66 8.94
C LEU A 326 15.13 -2.75 9.19
N VAL A 327 14.90 -1.79 8.30
CA VAL A 327 13.79 -0.83 8.40
C VAL A 327 12.62 -1.35 7.56
N PRO A 328 11.49 -1.77 8.17
CA PRO A 328 10.34 -2.25 7.42
C PRO A 328 9.66 -1.09 6.67
N ILE A 329 9.36 -1.30 5.39
CA ILE A 329 8.76 -0.31 4.50
C ILE A 329 7.33 -0.73 4.17
N LYS A 330 6.40 0.24 4.10
CA LYS A 330 5.05 0.02 3.58
C LYS A 330 4.99 0.50 2.14
N LEU A 331 4.76 -0.42 1.20
CA LEU A 331 4.39 -0.12 -0.18
C LEU A 331 2.96 -0.59 -0.40
N SER A 332 2.10 0.31 -0.89
CA SER A 332 0.68 0.05 -1.16
C SER A 332 0.48 -0.73 -2.47
N GLY A 333 1.45 -0.67 -3.38
CA GLY A 333 1.51 -1.49 -4.59
C GLY A 333 2.84 -1.28 -5.32
N THR A 334 3.18 -2.21 -6.22
CA THR A 334 4.44 -2.14 -6.98
C THR A 334 4.18 -2.61 -8.41
N VAL A 335 4.82 -1.94 -9.38
CA VAL A 335 4.75 -2.25 -10.80
C VAL A 335 5.96 -3.12 -11.18
N TRP A 336 5.71 -4.20 -11.92
CA TRP A 336 6.65 -5.25 -12.29
C TRP A 336 6.57 -5.55 -13.79
N ARG A 337 7.67 -6.00 -14.39
CA ARG A 337 7.68 -6.61 -15.72
C ARG A 337 7.36 -8.10 -15.59
N PRO A 338 6.34 -8.65 -16.26
CA PRO A 338 6.18 -10.09 -16.40
C PRO A 338 7.39 -10.68 -17.14
N PRO A 339 7.94 -11.84 -16.73
CA PRO A 339 9.00 -12.51 -17.47
C PRO A 339 8.58 -12.85 -18.91
N ASN A 340 9.51 -12.69 -19.86
CA ASN A 340 9.29 -13.09 -21.25
C ASN A 340 9.16 -14.63 -21.39
N GLU A 341 9.76 -15.38 -20.47
CA GLU A 341 9.62 -16.84 -20.36
C GLU A 341 8.21 -17.24 -19.90
N ARG A 342 7.46 -17.91 -20.79
CA ARG A 342 6.06 -18.30 -20.55
C ARG A 342 5.87 -19.22 -19.33
N GLU A 343 6.88 -19.99 -18.95
CA GLU A 343 6.84 -20.92 -17.82
C GLU A 343 7.02 -20.19 -16.48
N LYS A 344 8.04 -19.35 -16.35
CA LYS A 344 8.19 -18.41 -15.23
C LYS A 344 6.95 -17.54 -15.04
N ALA A 345 6.40 -16.99 -16.13
CA ALA A 345 5.18 -16.19 -16.08
C ALA A 345 3.95 -17.00 -15.59
N ARG A 346 3.86 -18.29 -15.92
CA ARG A 346 2.82 -19.21 -15.39
C ARG A 346 3.03 -19.57 -13.93
N ALA A 347 4.28 -19.73 -13.47
CA ALA A 347 4.63 -19.92 -12.06
C ALA A 347 4.39 -18.66 -11.19
N GLY A 348 4.02 -17.54 -11.84
CA GLY A 348 3.78 -16.25 -11.21
C GLY A 348 5.06 -15.47 -10.89
N CYS A 349 6.21 -15.82 -11.48
CA CYS A 349 7.43 -15.04 -11.28
C CYS A 349 7.27 -13.62 -11.85
N LEU A 350 7.96 -12.66 -11.24
CA LEU A 350 7.94 -11.24 -11.60
C LEU A 350 9.37 -10.75 -11.82
N GLN A 351 9.56 -9.68 -12.58
CA GLN A 351 10.86 -9.04 -12.81
C GLN A 351 10.79 -7.54 -12.48
N GLY A 352 11.81 -6.97 -11.84
CA GLY A 352 11.84 -5.56 -11.43
C GLY A 352 12.43 -5.33 -10.03
N PRO A 353 11.94 -4.35 -9.24
CA PRO A 353 10.75 -3.52 -9.48
C PRO A 353 10.94 -2.41 -10.54
N VAL A 354 9.83 -1.93 -11.09
CA VAL A 354 9.77 -0.85 -12.10
C VAL A 354 9.42 0.50 -11.46
N LEU A 355 8.32 0.54 -10.69
CA LEU A 355 7.80 1.74 -10.02
C LEU A 355 7.04 1.34 -8.76
N GLY A 356 7.15 2.12 -7.69
CA GLY A 356 6.39 1.89 -6.44
C GLY A 356 5.15 2.77 -6.32
N ILE A 357 4.22 2.37 -5.46
CA ILE A 357 3.07 3.16 -5.00
C ILE A 357 3.08 3.16 -3.47
N SER A 358 3.10 4.34 -2.87
CA SER A 358 3.02 4.56 -1.41
C SER A 358 1.82 5.43 -1.10
N CYS A 359 0.83 4.89 -0.39
CA CYS A 359 -0.30 5.67 0.10
C CYS A 359 -0.11 5.92 1.59
N ARG A 360 -0.05 7.19 2.00
CA ARG A 360 -0.05 7.56 3.41
C ARG A 360 -1.40 7.18 4.04
N SER A 361 -1.39 6.73 5.30
CA SER A 361 -2.62 6.48 6.08
C SER A 361 -3.21 7.78 6.63
N GLU A 362 -2.39 8.62 7.26
CA GLU A 362 -2.86 9.79 8.00
C GLU A 362 -3.20 10.97 7.05
N THR A 363 -4.20 11.76 7.43
CA THR A 363 -4.75 12.86 6.60
C THR A 363 -4.22 14.24 6.96
N GLU A 364 -3.74 14.39 8.18
CA GLU A 364 -3.28 15.65 8.78
C GLU A 364 -1.76 15.59 8.99
N PHE A 365 -1.12 16.74 9.01
CA PHE A 365 0.20 16.92 9.64
C PHE A 365 -0.07 17.65 10.93
N ALA A 366 0.28 17.07 12.08
CA ALA A 366 0.15 17.79 13.34
C ALA A 366 1.04 19.05 13.33
N GLU A 367 0.72 20.04 14.16
CA GLU A 367 1.43 21.34 14.22
C GLU A 367 2.89 21.24 14.73
N GLY A 368 3.43 20.02 14.87
CA GLY A 368 4.82 19.73 15.20
C GLY A 368 5.69 19.51 13.97
N LYS A 369 6.91 20.06 13.99
CA LYS A 369 7.89 19.99 12.88
C LYS A 369 8.34 18.59 12.45
N ALA A 370 7.97 17.52 13.19
CA ALA A 370 8.41 16.16 12.92
C ALA A 370 7.57 15.44 11.85
N ASP A 371 6.26 15.69 11.79
CA ASP A 371 5.32 15.00 10.89
C ASP A 371 5.66 15.12 9.39
N PRO A 372 5.92 16.32 8.83
CA PRO A 372 6.29 16.44 7.42
C PRO A 372 7.70 15.90 7.11
N VAL A 373 8.60 15.83 8.11
CA VAL A 373 9.91 15.16 7.96
C VAL A 373 9.74 13.63 7.90
N LEU A 374 8.86 13.08 8.75
CA LEU A 374 8.53 11.66 8.75
C LEU A 374 7.90 11.21 7.44
N ASP A 375 7.07 12.05 6.81
CA ASP A 375 6.49 11.79 5.49
C ASP A 375 7.56 11.66 4.39
N VAL A 376 8.45 12.67 4.28
CA VAL A 376 9.57 12.65 3.31
C VAL A 376 10.53 11.47 3.59
N LEU A 377 10.76 11.11 4.86
CA LEU A 377 11.55 9.93 5.22
C LEU A 377 10.87 8.60 4.86
N ARG A 378 9.54 8.51 4.89
CA ARG A 378 8.79 7.33 4.43
C ARG A 378 8.87 7.17 2.92
N GLU A 379 8.72 8.26 2.17
CA GLU A 379 8.88 8.26 0.71
C GLU A 379 10.32 7.91 0.30
N LEU A 380 11.32 8.54 0.90
CA LEU A 380 12.74 8.21 0.69
C LEU A 380 13.04 6.77 1.06
N GLY A 381 12.51 6.27 2.19
CA GLY A 381 12.66 4.88 2.59
C GLY A 381 12.07 3.91 1.56
N ALA A 382 10.93 4.25 0.96
CA ALA A 382 10.32 3.48 -0.11
C ALA A 382 11.18 3.48 -1.39
N MET A 383 11.67 4.63 -1.84
CA MET A 383 12.53 4.71 -3.03
C MET A 383 13.90 4.06 -2.83
N LEU A 384 14.53 4.20 -1.65
CA LEU A 384 15.80 3.53 -1.33
C LEU A 384 15.63 2.01 -1.19
N CYS A 385 14.47 1.53 -0.72
CA CYS A 385 14.15 0.10 -0.74
C CYS A 385 14.03 -0.43 -2.17
N LEU A 386 13.31 0.28 -3.06
CA LEU A 386 13.19 -0.08 -4.48
C LEU A 386 14.55 -0.01 -5.20
N ALA A 387 15.42 0.95 -4.84
CA ALA A 387 16.80 1.02 -5.33
C ALA A 387 17.64 -0.18 -4.88
N GLN A 388 17.54 -0.57 -3.62
CA GLN A 388 18.19 -1.78 -3.11
C GLN A 388 17.68 -3.03 -3.81
N GLU A 389 16.37 -3.15 -4.06
CA GLU A 389 15.81 -4.28 -4.80
C GLU A 389 16.31 -4.34 -6.25
N ARG A 390 16.38 -3.20 -6.95
CA ARG A 390 16.95 -3.12 -8.31
C ARG A 390 18.45 -3.44 -8.32
N ALA A 391 19.18 -2.97 -7.32
CA ALA A 391 20.60 -3.28 -7.12
C ALA A 391 20.89 -4.75 -6.70
N ARG A 392 19.88 -5.62 -6.61
CA ARG A 392 20.07 -7.09 -6.48
C ARG A 392 20.30 -7.77 -7.84
N GLU A 393 20.17 -7.06 -8.95
CA GLU A 393 20.38 -7.62 -10.30
C GLU A 393 21.76 -8.27 -10.46
N GLY A 394 21.77 -9.51 -10.96
CA GLY A 394 22.98 -10.31 -11.15
C GLY A 394 23.71 -10.73 -9.86
N ARG A 395 23.16 -10.43 -8.67
CA ARG A 395 23.75 -10.77 -7.36
C ARG A 395 23.05 -11.99 -6.75
N THR A 396 23.74 -12.68 -5.85
CA THR A 396 23.16 -13.72 -4.99
C THR A 396 22.79 -13.15 -3.62
N GLU A 397 21.72 -13.67 -3.03
CA GLU A 397 21.34 -13.32 -1.66
C GLU A 397 22.35 -13.90 -0.66
N ARG A 398 23.02 -13.02 0.09
CA ARG A 398 23.78 -13.41 1.28
C ARG A 398 22.83 -13.55 2.47
N LYS A 399 22.63 -14.76 2.95
CA LYS A 399 21.61 -15.04 3.97
C LYS A 399 22.10 -14.76 5.40
N PRO A 400 21.21 -14.41 6.36
CA PRO A 400 21.60 -14.16 7.74
C PRO A 400 22.30 -15.36 8.38
N GLY A 401 23.53 -15.18 8.87
CA GLY A 401 24.32 -16.28 9.44
C GLY A 401 25.00 -17.20 8.42
N GLU A 402 24.87 -16.97 7.12
CA GLU A 402 25.57 -17.76 6.10
C GLU A 402 27.10 -17.76 6.34
N ASN A 403 27.71 -18.93 6.19
CA ASN A 403 29.13 -19.18 6.44
C ASN A 403 29.61 -18.80 7.87
N ARG A 404 28.70 -18.81 8.86
CA ARG A 404 29.05 -18.62 10.28
C ARG A 404 29.08 -19.95 11.03
N TRP A 405 30.04 -20.11 11.94
CA TRP A 405 30.26 -21.38 12.65
C TRP A 405 29.02 -21.88 13.41
N TRP A 406 28.19 -20.97 13.93
CA TRP A 406 26.99 -21.33 14.70
C TRP A 406 25.82 -21.85 13.86
N THR A 407 25.93 -21.82 12.53
CA THR A 407 24.94 -22.39 11.59
C THR A 407 25.52 -23.50 10.70
N SER A 408 26.85 -23.64 10.62
CA SER A 408 27.53 -24.62 9.77
C SER A 408 28.16 -25.79 10.53
N VAL A 409 28.48 -25.63 11.82
CA VAL A 409 29.12 -26.67 12.64
C VAL A 409 28.07 -27.41 13.47
N PRO A 410 27.92 -28.75 13.33
CA PRO A 410 27.10 -29.56 14.22
C PRO A 410 27.56 -29.42 15.67
N ARG A 411 26.62 -29.15 16.59
CA ARG A 411 26.93 -29.01 18.03
C ARG A 411 27.17 -30.38 18.66
N TRP A 412 27.96 -30.39 19.74
CA TRP A 412 28.28 -31.61 20.49
C TRP A 412 27.01 -32.35 20.92
N GLY A 413 26.84 -33.60 20.46
CA GLY A 413 25.63 -34.41 20.69
C GLY A 413 24.47 -34.21 19.69
N GLY A 414 24.63 -33.41 18.64
CA GLY A 414 23.66 -33.22 17.56
C GLY A 414 24.12 -33.83 16.23
N GLY A 415 23.24 -34.61 15.57
CA GLY A 415 23.52 -35.20 14.25
C GLY A 415 23.53 -34.18 13.09
N PRO A 416 23.96 -34.60 11.89
CA PRO A 416 23.97 -33.74 10.69
C PRO A 416 22.55 -33.25 10.34
N GLY A 417 22.45 -31.99 9.91
CA GLY A 417 21.15 -31.31 9.74
C GLY A 417 20.44 -31.62 8.42
N GLY A 418 19.13 -31.88 8.51
CA GLY A 418 18.14 -31.82 7.41
C GLY A 418 17.09 -30.73 7.67
N GLU A 419 16.26 -30.36 6.70
CA GLU A 419 15.49 -29.11 6.56
C GLU A 419 14.52 -28.68 7.71
N MET A 420 13.96 -27.47 7.62
CA MET A 420 12.96 -26.91 8.55
C MET A 420 11.98 -25.99 7.83
N GLY A 421 10.69 -26.31 7.95
CA GLY A 421 9.62 -25.75 7.14
C GLY A 421 9.48 -26.55 5.83
N GLU A 422 8.29 -26.91 5.37
CA GLU A 422 6.94 -26.63 5.88
C GLU A 422 6.25 -27.90 6.40
N ALA A 423 5.12 -27.74 7.09
CA ALA A 423 4.22 -28.87 7.33
C ALA A 423 3.41 -29.10 6.05
N ILE A 424 3.93 -29.93 5.14
CA ILE A 424 3.25 -30.31 3.89
C ILE A 424 1.81 -30.73 4.22
N THR A 425 0.84 -29.99 3.69
CA THR A 425 -0.53 -30.47 3.58
C THR A 425 -0.51 -31.57 2.54
N SER A 426 -0.63 -32.82 2.99
CA SER A 426 -0.58 -34.00 2.15
C SER A 426 -1.78 -34.06 1.19
N SER A 427 -1.60 -33.47 0.01
CA SER A 427 -2.23 -33.94 -1.22
C SER A 427 -1.44 -35.15 -1.70
N ASP A 428 -2.09 -36.32 -1.74
CA ASP A 428 -1.57 -37.45 -2.52
C ASP A 428 -1.56 -37.08 -4.00
N ASP A 429 -0.45 -37.35 -4.69
CA ASP A 429 -0.38 -37.76 -6.10
C ASP A 429 1.09 -38.01 -6.47
N ASP A 430 1.53 -39.27 -6.32
CA ASP A 430 2.66 -39.86 -7.05
C ASP A 430 2.64 -41.39 -6.82
N ILE A 431 2.12 -42.14 -7.79
CA ILE A 431 2.04 -43.60 -7.80
C ILE A 431 2.61 -44.11 -9.12
N GLU A 432 3.61 -45.00 -9.09
CA GLU A 432 3.82 -46.16 -9.98
C GLU A 432 5.20 -46.83 -9.67
N PRO A 433 5.48 -48.10 -10.06
CA PRO A 433 4.62 -49.27 -9.85
C PRO A 433 5.38 -50.57 -9.43
N GLY A 434 4.65 -51.59 -8.98
CA GLY A 434 5.07 -53.02 -8.99
C GLY A 434 5.62 -53.60 -7.67
N GLY A 435 5.32 -54.87 -7.38
CA GLY A 435 5.85 -55.53 -6.16
C GLY A 435 5.26 -56.89 -5.68
N GLU A 436 4.25 -57.46 -6.33
CA GLU A 436 3.66 -58.80 -6.04
C GLU A 436 2.96 -59.02 -4.67
N GLU A 437 2.28 -60.18 -4.56
CA GLU A 437 1.28 -60.50 -3.52
C GLU A 437 1.81 -61.35 -2.36
N LYS A 438 1.11 -61.30 -1.21
CA LYS A 438 0.49 -62.53 -0.62
C LYS A 438 -0.56 -62.26 0.48
N THR A 439 -1.79 -62.70 0.17
CA THR A 439 -2.78 -63.35 1.06
C THR A 439 -2.90 -62.92 2.53
N ALA A 440 -4.05 -62.34 2.89
CA ALA A 440 -4.58 -62.36 4.26
C ALA A 440 -5.08 -63.78 4.66
N PRO A 441 -5.45 -64.01 5.94
CA PRO A 441 -6.84 -63.74 6.28
C PRO A 441 -7.09 -63.03 7.63
N ASN A 442 -8.04 -62.10 7.55
CA ASN A 442 -8.99 -61.61 8.54
C ASN A 442 -8.96 -62.16 10.00
N SER A 443 -8.87 -61.24 10.98
CA SER A 443 -9.64 -61.36 12.23
C SER A 443 -10.09 -59.97 12.70
N GLU A 444 -11.38 -59.83 13.04
CA GLU A 444 -11.94 -58.57 13.50
C GLU A 444 -11.86 -58.44 15.03
N THR A 445 -11.20 -57.38 15.54
CA THR A 445 -11.51 -56.88 16.89
C THR A 445 -11.39 -55.37 16.97
N LYS A 446 -12.53 -54.68 17.14
CA LYS A 446 -12.57 -53.21 17.27
C LYS A 446 -12.10 -52.76 18.66
N ALA A 447 -10.88 -52.27 18.78
CA ALA A 447 -10.38 -51.58 19.96
C ALA A 447 -9.88 -50.17 19.60
N ARG A 448 -10.39 -49.13 20.28
CA ARG A 448 -10.02 -47.71 20.06
C ARG A 448 -8.58 -47.43 20.55
N ALA A 449 -7.60 -47.50 19.65
CA ALA A 449 -6.26 -46.97 19.90
C ALA A 449 -6.25 -45.43 19.87
N ASN A 450 -5.56 -44.80 20.83
CA ASN A 450 -5.66 -43.36 21.08
C ASN A 450 -4.99 -42.49 20.00
N THR A 451 -5.71 -41.46 19.51
CA THR A 451 -5.23 -40.41 18.60
C THR A 451 -4.24 -39.41 19.24
N ARG A 452 -3.38 -39.87 20.16
CA ARG A 452 -2.41 -39.04 20.92
C ARG A 452 -1.00 -39.00 20.32
N GLY A 453 -0.67 -39.91 19.39
CA GLY A 453 0.69 -40.05 18.85
C GLY A 453 1.19 -38.87 17.99
N THR A 454 0.30 -38.17 17.29
CA THR A 454 0.65 -37.05 16.38
C THR A 454 1.18 -35.83 17.12
N SER A 455 0.57 -35.48 18.26
CA SER A 455 1.01 -34.34 19.09
C SER A 455 2.42 -34.54 19.63
N SER A 456 2.76 -35.76 20.07
CA SER A 456 4.11 -36.11 20.56
C SER A 456 5.16 -35.96 19.44
N LYS A 457 4.90 -36.53 18.26
CA LYS A 457 5.80 -36.39 17.09
C LYS A 457 5.99 -34.92 16.69
N ARG A 458 4.93 -34.10 16.66
CA ARG A 458 5.02 -32.66 16.37
C ARG A 458 5.85 -31.92 17.45
N LYS A 459 5.65 -32.20 18.74
CA LYS A 459 6.48 -31.63 19.82
C LYS A 459 7.95 -32.03 19.69
N GLN A 460 8.24 -33.30 19.37
CA GLN A 460 9.61 -33.77 19.20
C GLN A 460 10.29 -33.15 17.97
N ALA A 461 9.55 -32.97 16.86
CA ALA A 461 10.03 -32.25 15.68
C ALA A 461 10.37 -30.79 16.00
N ILE A 462 9.51 -30.09 16.74
CA ILE A 462 9.77 -28.72 17.22
C ILE A 462 11.02 -28.69 18.12
N ILE A 463 11.10 -29.56 19.12
CA ILE A 463 12.26 -29.64 20.04
C ILE A 463 13.57 -29.96 19.29
N ASN A 464 13.52 -30.81 18.27
CA ASN A 464 14.69 -31.12 17.45
C ASN A 464 15.04 -29.98 16.49
N ALA A 465 14.07 -29.19 16.00
CA ALA A 465 14.33 -27.98 15.24
C ALA A 465 15.01 -26.89 16.08
N TRP A 466 14.57 -26.67 17.33
CA TRP A 466 15.23 -25.74 18.27
C TRP A 466 16.70 -26.08 18.59
N LYS A 467 17.11 -27.35 18.45
CA LYS A 467 18.52 -27.77 18.61
C LYS A 467 19.41 -27.38 17.43
N THR A 468 18.82 -27.06 16.28
CA THR A 468 19.54 -26.83 15.02
C THR A 468 19.38 -25.37 14.59
N LEU A 469 20.32 -24.52 15.05
CA LEU A 469 20.49 -23.18 14.48
C LEU A 469 20.91 -23.29 13.02
N ARG A 470 20.22 -22.56 12.15
CA ARG A 470 20.43 -22.55 10.70
C ARG A 470 20.81 -21.17 10.21
N VAL A 471 21.28 -21.11 8.98
CA VAL A 471 21.24 -19.90 8.16
C VAL A 471 19.77 -19.45 8.10
N GLY A 472 19.53 -18.15 8.32
CA GLY A 472 18.20 -17.57 8.37
C GLY A 472 17.50 -17.63 7.02
N SER A 473 16.17 -17.58 7.05
CA SER A 473 15.34 -17.41 5.86
C SER A 473 15.72 -16.09 5.15
N GLY A 474 15.93 -16.17 3.85
CA GLY A 474 16.21 -15.00 3.02
C GLY A 474 15.08 -13.97 3.03
N TYR A 475 15.43 -12.70 2.86
CA TYR A 475 14.51 -11.58 2.67
C TYR A 475 14.07 -11.42 1.21
N TRP A 476 14.85 -11.92 0.24
CA TRP A 476 14.58 -11.81 -1.19
C TRP A 476 13.46 -12.79 -1.61
N ASP A 477 12.51 -12.41 -2.47
CA ASP A 477 11.48 -13.34 -2.97
C ASP A 477 12.07 -14.29 -4.03
N PRO A 478 12.08 -15.62 -3.83
CA PRO A 478 12.59 -16.58 -4.83
C PRO A 478 11.74 -16.67 -6.11
N ARG A 479 10.60 -15.97 -6.17
CA ARG A 479 9.80 -15.77 -7.39
C ARG A 479 9.89 -14.33 -7.95
N VAL A 480 10.97 -13.61 -7.63
CA VAL A 480 11.30 -12.31 -8.24
C VAL A 480 12.69 -12.38 -8.87
N ASP A 481 12.75 -12.27 -10.20
CA ASP A 481 13.96 -12.01 -10.97
C ASP A 481 14.30 -10.52 -10.78
N TYR A 482 15.06 -10.17 -9.73
CA TYR A 482 15.40 -8.78 -9.42
C TYR A 482 16.21 -8.12 -10.54
N ALA A 483 15.76 -6.96 -11.03
CA ALA A 483 16.34 -6.25 -12.17
C ALA A 483 16.08 -4.73 -12.13
N ALA A 484 17.07 -3.93 -12.52
CA ALA A 484 17.01 -2.48 -12.66
C ALA A 484 16.33 -2.08 -13.99
N VAL A 485 15.08 -2.52 -14.20
CA VAL A 485 14.32 -2.29 -15.43
C VAL A 485 14.29 -0.79 -15.79
N GLY A 486 14.77 -0.45 -16.99
CA GLY A 486 14.86 0.93 -17.48
C GLY A 486 16.10 1.71 -17.05
N LYS A 487 17.02 1.15 -16.25
CA LYS A 487 18.33 1.76 -15.96
C LYS A 487 19.21 1.69 -17.22
N PRO A 488 19.81 2.81 -17.71
CA PRO A 488 20.66 2.77 -18.90
C PRO A 488 21.88 1.84 -18.73
N PRO A 489 22.24 1.06 -19.77
CA PRO A 489 23.32 0.07 -19.68
C PRO A 489 24.67 0.72 -19.36
N GLY A 490 25.39 0.16 -18.39
CA GLY A 490 26.68 0.68 -17.93
C GLY A 490 26.59 1.91 -17.01
N SER A 491 25.41 2.53 -16.84
CA SER A 491 25.23 3.64 -15.91
C SER A 491 25.46 3.22 -14.46
N LYS A 492 26.18 4.06 -13.71
CA LYS A 492 26.28 3.97 -12.24
C LYS A 492 25.15 4.66 -11.50
N TRP A 493 24.37 5.48 -12.21
CA TRP A 493 23.18 6.15 -11.70
C TRP A 493 21.93 5.38 -12.10
N ASP A 494 21.04 5.16 -11.14
CA ASP A 494 19.69 4.64 -11.36
C ASP A 494 18.64 5.73 -11.07
N GLU A 495 17.47 5.62 -11.69
CA GLU A 495 16.31 6.49 -11.46
C GLU A 495 15.14 5.68 -10.93
N ILE A 496 14.74 5.98 -9.69
CA ILE A 496 13.66 5.29 -9.00
C ILE A 496 12.41 6.15 -9.01
N TYR A 497 11.29 5.55 -9.38
CA TYR A 497 10.01 6.24 -9.50
C TYR A 497 9.00 5.74 -8.45
N LEU A 498 8.34 6.68 -7.78
CA LEU A 498 7.33 6.42 -6.75
C LEU A 498 6.10 7.29 -6.99
N VAL A 499 4.90 6.69 -6.97
CA VAL A 499 3.63 7.42 -6.84
C VAL A 499 3.30 7.51 -5.35
N SER A 500 3.40 8.71 -4.79
CA SER A 500 2.91 9.02 -3.45
C SER A 500 1.42 9.40 -3.52
N SER A 501 0.64 9.04 -2.51
CA SER A 501 -0.76 9.43 -2.39
C SER A 501 -1.11 9.89 -0.98
N LEU A 502 -1.77 11.04 -0.93
CA LEU A 502 -2.24 11.71 0.29
C LEU A 502 -3.68 12.17 0.07
N ASN A 503 -4.57 11.94 1.04
CA ASN A 503 -5.99 12.32 0.96
C ASN A 503 -6.69 11.74 -0.28
N HIS A 504 -6.93 12.56 -1.30
CA HIS A 504 -7.44 12.19 -2.63
C HIS A 504 -6.52 12.66 -3.77
N HIS A 505 -5.31 13.12 -3.44
CA HIS A 505 -4.29 13.55 -4.38
C HIS A 505 -3.21 12.47 -4.59
N ILE A 506 -2.47 12.61 -5.69
CA ILE A 506 -1.21 11.90 -5.92
C ILE A 506 -0.08 12.88 -6.26
N SER A 507 1.16 12.50 -5.97
CA SER A 507 2.37 13.18 -6.42
C SER A 507 3.36 12.14 -6.92
N ILE A 508 4.17 12.50 -7.91
CA ILE A 508 5.07 11.60 -8.60
C ILE A 508 6.49 12.02 -8.24
N LEU A 509 7.29 11.07 -7.77
CA LEU A 509 8.65 11.30 -7.29
C LEU A 509 9.67 10.55 -8.16
N ARG A 510 10.82 11.20 -8.36
CA ARG A 510 11.99 10.65 -9.05
C ARG A 510 13.21 10.80 -8.13
N LEU A 511 13.79 9.69 -7.70
CA LEU A 511 15.06 9.66 -6.96
C LEU A 511 16.17 9.20 -7.91
N ARG A 512 17.10 10.09 -8.26
CA ARG A 512 18.38 9.74 -8.91
C ARG A 512 19.37 9.34 -7.82
N VAL A 513 19.90 8.11 -7.88
CA VAL A 513 20.80 7.55 -6.86
C VAL A 513 21.96 6.76 -7.49
N HIS A 514 23.14 6.83 -6.88
CA HIS A 514 24.35 6.17 -7.37
C HIS A 514 24.49 4.76 -6.76
N ASP A 515 25.04 3.82 -7.54
CA ASP A 515 25.28 2.43 -7.09
C ASP A 515 26.15 2.38 -5.82
N ASP A 516 27.12 3.30 -5.67
CA ASP A 516 27.98 3.36 -4.49
C ASP A 516 27.25 3.94 -3.26
N TYR A 517 26.20 4.75 -3.43
CA TYR A 517 25.34 5.17 -2.31
C TYR A 517 24.56 3.96 -1.77
N ILE A 518 24.04 3.13 -2.67
CA ILE A 518 23.33 1.89 -2.30
C ILE A 518 24.31 0.88 -1.67
N HIS A 519 25.55 0.79 -2.16
CA HIS A 519 26.60 0.02 -1.50
C HIS A 519 26.88 0.54 -0.08
N TYR A 520 27.06 1.85 0.08
CA TYR A 520 27.30 2.50 1.37
C TYR A 520 26.14 2.32 2.36
N LEU A 521 24.88 2.30 1.92
CA LEU A 521 23.78 1.93 2.81
C LEU A 521 23.93 0.48 3.33
N LEU A 522 24.34 -0.45 2.48
CA LEU A 522 24.44 -1.88 2.79
C LEU A 522 25.68 -2.24 3.64
N THR A 523 26.82 -1.56 3.44
CA THR A 523 28.09 -1.85 4.14
C THR A 523 28.49 -0.76 5.16
N GLY A 524 28.23 0.50 4.82
CA GLY A 524 28.80 1.70 5.43
C GLY A 524 30.22 2.04 4.98
N ASP A 525 30.76 1.29 4.01
CA ASP A 525 32.08 1.53 3.45
C ASP A 525 31.96 2.57 2.32
N CYS A 526 32.78 3.62 2.36
CA CYS A 526 32.86 4.58 1.27
C CYS A 526 33.61 3.98 0.05
N PRO A 527 33.32 4.41 -1.19
CA PRO A 527 34.08 3.98 -2.36
C PRO A 527 35.54 4.40 -2.24
N LYS A 528 36.46 3.43 -2.33
CA LYS A 528 37.92 3.63 -2.17
C LYS A 528 38.53 4.58 -3.20
N GLN A 529 37.84 4.77 -4.32
CA GLN A 529 38.15 5.74 -5.35
C GLN A 529 36.83 6.42 -5.74
N VAL A 530 36.70 7.71 -5.40
CA VAL A 530 35.53 8.51 -5.76
C VAL A 530 35.66 8.89 -7.24
N THR A 531 34.96 8.17 -8.11
CA THR A 531 34.92 8.45 -9.56
C THR A 531 33.97 9.59 -9.91
N ASP A 532 32.88 9.72 -9.17
CA ASP A 532 31.86 10.77 -9.30
C ASP A 532 31.70 11.46 -7.94
N PRO A 533 31.95 12.78 -7.80
CA PRO A 533 31.85 13.47 -6.53
C PRO A 533 30.40 13.61 -6.02
N GLU A 534 29.39 13.49 -6.89
CA GLU A 534 27.97 13.53 -6.48
C GLU A 534 27.49 12.18 -5.90
N TRP A 535 28.31 11.12 -5.90
CA TRP A 535 27.91 9.76 -5.49
C TRP A 535 27.17 9.72 -4.14
N SER A 536 27.55 10.59 -3.20
CA SER A 536 27.02 10.67 -1.84
C SER A 536 25.71 11.43 -1.71
N THR A 537 25.21 12.01 -2.81
CA THR A 537 24.12 12.99 -2.83
C THR A 537 22.98 12.49 -3.74
N PRO A 538 22.05 11.67 -3.24
CA PRO A 538 20.85 11.32 -3.99
C PRO A 538 20.05 12.58 -4.29
N VAL A 539 19.50 12.70 -5.51
CA VAL A 539 18.67 13.83 -5.92
C VAL A 539 17.22 13.39 -5.94
N LEU A 540 16.40 13.93 -5.04
CA LEU A 540 14.97 13.71 -5.01
C LEU A 540 14.26 14.89 -5.67
N SER A 541 13.50 14.59 -6.72
CA SER A 541 12.57 15.51 -7.37
C SER A 541 11.12 15.04 -7.16
N ARG A 542 10.20 15.97 -6.89
CA ARG A 542 8.76 15.69 -6.67
C ARG A 542 7.89 16.65 -7.48
N SER A 543 6.92 16.10 -8.23
CA SER A 543 5.91 16.89 -8.96
C SER A 543 5.00 17.68 -8.02
N ARG A 544 4.19 18.59 -8.58
CA ARG A 544 3.01 19.10 -7.88
C ARG A 544 2.11 17.94 -7.42
N TRP A 545 1.29 18.20 -6.40
CA TRP A 545 0.19 17.30 -6.07
C TRP A 545 -0.92 17.49 -7.12
N PHE A 546 -1.48 16.38 -7.58
CA PHE A 546 -2.56 16.29 -8.55
C PHE A 546 -3.83 15.80 -7.85
N ASP A 547 -4.91 16.56 -7.92
CA ASP A 547 -6.22 16.14 -7.44
C ASP A 547 -6.86 15.09 -8.37
N LEU A 548 -7.22 13.91 -7.83
CA LEU A 548 -7.89 12.87 -8.61
C LEU A 548 -9.37 13.16 -8.86
N PHE A 549 -10.00 14.12 -8.17
CA PHE A 549 -11.35 14.61 -8.50
C PHE A 549 -11.36 15.63 -9.66
N THR A 550 -10.25 16.33 -9.90
CA THR A 550 -10.14 17.35 -10.96
C THR A 550 -9.73 16.72 -12.32
N PRO A 551 -10.50 16.90 -13.42
CA PRO A 551 -10.20 16.27 -14.70
C PRO A 551 -8.83 16.65 -15.28
N GLU A 552 -8.43 17.91 -15.15
CA GLU A 552 -7.18 18.45 -15.68
C GLU A 552 -5.96 17.83 -14.97
N ASP A 553 -6.01 17.72 -13.65
CA ASP A 553 -4.98 17.10 -12.82
C ASP A 553 -4.85 15.59 -13.07
N ARG A 554 -5.97 14.87 -13.24
CA ARG A 554 -5.96 13.47 -13.71
C ARG A 554 -5.23 13.33 -15.04
N LEU A 555 -5.46 14.25 -15.98
CA LEU A 555 -4.88 14.19 -17.32
C LEU A 555 -3.38 14.52 -17.34
N GLU A 556 -2.93 15.47 -16.51
CA GLU A 556 -1.52 15.82 -16.36
C GLU A 556 -0.74 14.69 -15.66
N ALA A 557 -1.27 14.13 -14.57
CA ALA A 557 -0.68 12.96 -13.91
C ALA A 557 -0.63 11.73 -14.83
N PHE A 558 -1.68 11.50 -15.63
CA PHE A 558 -1.71 10.45 -16.65
C PHE A 558 -0.63 10.66 -17.72
N ARG A 559 -0.47 11.90 -18.22
CA ARG A 559 0.59 12.27 -19.17
C ARG A 559 1.99 11.99 -18.61
N LEU A 560 2.24 12.35 -17.35
CA LEU A 560 3.52 12.13 -16.68
C LEU A 560 3.83 10.64 -16.49
N LEU A 561 2.87 9.86 -15.98
CA LEU A 561 3.02 8.41 -15.82
C LEU A 561 3.18 7.69 -17.17
N TRP A 562 2.52 8.15 -18.24
CA TRP A 562 2.70 7.57 -19.57
C TRP A 562 4.14 7.76 -20.08
N GLY A 563 4.72 8.95 -19.88
CA GLY A 563 6.13 9.23 -20.21
C GLY A 563 7.10 8.35 -19.40
N ILE A 564 6.92 8.27 -18.09
CA ILE A 564 7.75 7.43 -17.20
C ILE A 564 7.66 5.95 -17.60
N MET A 565 6.46 5.42 -17.84
CA MET A 565 6.28 4.03 -18.24
C MET A 565 6.87 3.75 -19.63
N GLY A 566 6.78 4.70 -20.57
CA GLY A 566 7.44 4.61 -21.88
C GLY A 566 8.95 4.57 -21.78
N TYR A 567 9.53 5.49 -21.01
CA TYR A 567 10.98 5.56 -20.74
C TYR A 567 11.50 4.29 -20.07
N LEU A 568 10.80 3.76 -19.06
CA LEU A 568 11.21 2.53 -18.35
C LEU A 568 10.95 1.25 -19.17
N ALA A 569 10.05 1.28 -20.15
CA ALA A 569 9.72 0.14 -21.00
C ALA A 569 10.52 0.08 -22.32
N ARG A 570 11.33 1.12 -22.63
CA ARG A 570 12.14 1.21 -23.85
C ARG A 570 13.06 -0.01 -24.06
N VAL A 571 13.60 -0.12 -25.27
CA VAL A 571 14.81 -0.89 -25.56
C VAL A 571 15.98 0.10 -25.62
N ASP A 572 17.10 -0.26 -24.99
CA ASP A 572 18.37 0.47 -25.04
C ASP A 572 19.22 0.10 -26.28
#